data_AF-A0A960LAJ6-F1
#
_entry.id   AF-A0A960LAJ6-F1
#
_cell.length_a   1.000
_cell.length_b   1.000
_cell.length_c   1.000
_cell.angle_alpha   90.00
_cell.angle_beta   90.00
_cell.angle_gamma   90.00
#
_symmetry.space_group_name_H-M   'P 1'
#
loop_
_entity.id
_entity.type
_entity.pdbx_description
1 polymer ?
#
loop_
_entity_poly.entity_id
_entity_poly.type
_entity_poly.pdbx_seq_one_letter_code
_entity_poly.pdbx_strand_id
1 'polypeptide(L)'
;MSRWLLAERGALVLAVVAAALGLLTSAGFHVVPPGPPDAAWVVHVGLFLLSLVAGGFGALRHREIEQQRWAVAHDRDATKGEREYAHREAASQRRYSWTVFLLAPLAVGYWMAYVFETPDAITLSDFVLVTPVAGFFLGLYVGGMLWPARGAYDPP
;
A
#
# COMPACT_ATOMS: atom_id res chain seq x y z
N MET A 1 -16.96 -13.07 3.00
CA MET A 1 -16.17 -11.96 2.42
C MET A 1 -14.69 -12.27 2.62
N SER A 2 -13.86 -12.24 1.57
CA SER A 2 -12.42 -12.54 1.74
C SER A 2 -11.75 -11.45 2.58
N ARG A 3 -10.80 -11.82 3.44
CA ARG A 3 -10.09 -10.89 4.34
C ARG A 3 -9.37 -9.79 3.55
N TRP A 4 -8.88 -10.13 2.36
CA TRP A 4 -8.18 -9.21 1.47
C TRP A 4 -9.06 -8.16 0.85
N LEU A 5 -10.30 -8.52 0.47
CA LEU A 5 -11.26 -7.54 -0.02
C LEU A 5 -11.57 -6.49 1.06
N LEU A 6 -11.64 -6.89 2.33
CA LEU A 6 -11.81 -5.95 3.44
C LEU A 6 -10.58 -5.05 3.61
N ALA A 7 -9.37 -5.61 3.55
CA ALA A 7 -8.12 -4.85 3.68
C ALA A 7 -7.92 -3.86 2.53
N GLU A 8 -8.14 -4.28 1.28
CA GLU A 8 -8.07 -3.43 0.09
C GLU A 8 -9.14 -2.33 0.14
N ARG A 9 -10.38 -2.65 0.52
CA ARG A 9 -11.43 -1.63 0.73
C ARG A 9 -11.08 -0.65 1.84
N GLY A 10 -10.56 -1.14 2.95
CA GLY A 10 -10.13 -0.30 4.07
C GLY A 10 -9.00 0.67 3.66
N ALA A 11 -8.00 0.17 2.95
CA ALA A 11 -6.92 0.98 2.39
C ALA A 11 -7.45 2.01 1.37
N LEU A 12 -8.38 1.62 0.50
CA LEU A 12 -9.00 2.54 -0.45
C LEU A 12 -9.81 3.64 0.24
N VAL A 13 -10.62 3.29 1.24
CA VAL A 13 -11.40 4.26 2.03
C VAL A 13 -10.45 5.23 2.73
N LEU A 14 -9.38 4.72 3.36
CA LEU A 14 -8.36 5.56 3.98
C LEU A 14 -7.72 6.50 2.96
N ALA A 15 -7.37 6.00 1.78
CA ALA A 15 -6.78 6.81 0.71
C ALA A 15 -7.71 7.95 0.28
N VAL A 16 -8.99 7.65 0.03
CA VAL A 16 -9.99 8.64 -0.41
C VAL A 16 -10.24 9.68 0.67
N VAL A 17 -10.43 9.25 1.92
CA VAL A 17 -10.66 10.16 3.06
C VAL A 17 -9.45 11.06 3.27
N ALA A 18 -8.24 10.50 3.30
CA ALA A 18 -7.03 11.29 3.48
C ALA A 18 -6.79 12.26 2.32
N ALA A 19 -7.00 11.83 1.07
CA ALA A 19 -6.89 12.72 -0.09
C ALA A 19 -7.89 13.88 -0.01
N ALA A 20 -9.16 13.60 0.37
CA ALA A 20 -10.17 14.63 0.57
C ALA A 20 -9.78 15.61 1.69
N LEU A 21 -9.24 15.12 2.80
CA LEU A 21 -8.77 15.94 3.90
C LEU A 21 -7.56 16.81 3.49
N GLY A 22 -6.62 16.26 2.72
CA GLY A 22 -5.51 17.02 2.16
C GLY A 22 -5.99 18.14 1.24
N LEU A 23 -6.95 17.85 0.35
CA LEU A 23 -7.56 18.85 -0.52
C LEU A 23 -8.26 19.97 0.28
N LEU A 24 -9.05 19.61 1.28
CA LEU A 24 -9.72 20.58 2.15
C LEU A 24 -8.70 21.46 2.89
N THR A 25 -7.65 20.84 3.45
CA THR A 25 -6.59 21.56 4.18
C THR A 25 -5.85 22.52 3.23
N SER A 26 -5.55 22.09 2.00
CA SER A 26 -4.92 22.94 0.98
C SER A 26 -5.79 24.13 0.55
N ALA A 27 -7.12 24.01 0.70
CA ALA A 27 -8.08 25.09 0.45
C ALA A 27 -8.30 25.99 1.68
N GLY A 28 -7.54 25.80 2.77
CA GLY A 28 -7.64 26.57 4.02
C GLY A 28 -8.67 26.04 5.02
N PHE A 29 -9.32 24.91 4.74
CA PHE A 29 -10.24 24.26 5.68
C PHE A 29 -9.49 23.27 6.57
N HIS A 30 -9.01 23.76 7.71
CA HIS A 30 -8.29 22.95 8.68
C HIS A 30 -9.26 22.17 9.58
N VAL A 31 -9.28 20.85 9.41
CA VAL A 31 -10.07 19.93 10.28
C VAL A 31 -9.34 19.63 11.59
N VAL A 32 -8.01 19.80 11.59
CA VAL A 32 -7.14 19.67 12.77
C VAL A 32 -6.29 20.93 12.89
N PRO A 33 -5.94 21.36 14.12
CA PRO A 33 -5.03 22.49 14.30
C PRO A 33 -3.66 22.19 13.66
N PRO A 34 -2.96 23.22 13.16
CA PRO A 34 -1.60 23.06 12.65
C PRO A 34 -0.69 22.36 13.66
N GLY A 35 0.07 21.38 13.19
CA GLY A 35 0.98 20.63 14.03
C GLY A 35 2.23 21.46 14.37
N PRO A 36 2.83 21.27 15.55
CA PRO A 36 4.06 21.98 15.88
C PRO A 36 5.22 21.40 15.03
N PRO A 37 6.15 22.24 14.53
CA PRO A 37 7.16 21.80 13.56
C PRO A 37 8.11 20.73 14.11
N ASP A 38 8.36 20.76 15.42
CA ASP A 38 9.19 19.81 16.16
C ASP A 38 8.57 18.41 16.24
N ALA A 39 7.26 18.26 16.02
CA ALA A 39 6.59 16.96 15.97
C ALA A 39 6.60 16.32 14.57
N ALA A 40 7.11 17.00 13.54
CA ALA A 40 7.12 16.48 12.18
C ALA A 40 7.86 15.14 12.04
N TRP A 41 8.93 14.91 12.80
CA TRP A 41 9.65 13.63 12.76
C TRP A 41 8.80 12.45 13.25
N VAL A 42 7.90 12.67 14.21
CA VAL A 42 6.98 11.63 14.72
C VAL A 42 6.05 11.18 13.61
N VAL A 43 5.56 12.13 12.81
CA VAL A 43 4.71 11.86 11.64
C VAL A 43 5.46 11.06 10.60
N HIS A 44 6.74 11.38 10.34
CA HIS A 44 7.58 10.61 9.43
C HIS A 44 7.73 9.16 9.87
N VAL A 45 8.03 8.93 11.15
CA VAL A 45 8.14 7.57 11.71
C VAL A 45 6.80 6.84 11.59
N GLY A 46 5.69 7.49 11.94
CA GLY A 46 4.34 6.93 11.83
C GLY A 46 3.98 6.55 10.39
N LEU A 47 4.22 7.45 9.43
CA LEU A 47 4.00 7.21 7.99
C LEU A 47 4.89 6.09 7.46
N PHE A 48 6.16 6.05 7.87
CA PHE A 48 7.08 4.99 7.49
C PHE A 48 6.58 3.62 7.95
N LEU A 49 6.17 3.50 9.21
CA LEU A 49 5.64 2.26 9.78
C LEU A 49 4.32 1.86 9.11
N LEU A 50 3.41 2.81 8.87
CA LEU A 50 2.17 2.58 8.15
C LEU A 50 2.43 2.02 6.75
N SER A 51 3.36 2.63 6.03
CA SER A 51 3.78 2.18 4.71
C SER A 51 4.46 0.82 4.73
N LEU A 52 5.29 0.54 5.73
CA LEU A 52 5.92 -0.76 5.92
C LEU A 52 4.88 -1.87 6.09
N VAL A 53 3.86 -1.62 6.91
CA VAL A 53 2.72 -2.54 7.08
C VAL A 53 1.94 -2.70 5.78
N ALA A 54 1.68 -1.61 5.05
CA ALA A 54 0.98 -1.66 3.76
C ALA A 54 1.75 -2.46 2.71
N GLY A 55 3.08 -2.28 2.64
CA GLY A 55 3.97 -3.08 1.79
C GLY A 55 3.96 -4.56 2.19
N GLY A 56 3.98 -4.85 3.50
CA GLY A 56 3.83 -6.21 4.01
C GLY A 56 2.51 -6.87 3.58
N PHE A 57 1.39 -6.16 3.67
CA PHE A 57 0.10 -6.64 3.17
C PHE A 57 0.11 -6.86 1.65
N GLY A 58 0.71 -5.95 0.88
CA GLY A 58 0.88 -6.11 -0.56
C GLY A 58 1.67 -7.38 -0.91
N ALA A 59 2.73 -7.69 -0.17
CA ALA A 59 3.51 -8.91 -0.34
C ALA A 59 2.71 -10.18 -0.01
N LEU A 60 1.97 -10.17 1.10
CA LEU A 60 1.12 -11.30 1.50
C LEU A 60 -0.02 -11.54 0.49
N ARG A 61 -0.67 -10.48 0.01
CA ARG A 61 -1.73 -10.59 -1.00
C ARG A 61 -1.20 -11.08 -2.34
N HIS A 62 -0.03 -10.62 -2.77
CA HIS A 62 0.61 -11.12 -4.00
C HIS A 62 0.78 -12.64 -3.94
N ARG A 63 1.20 -13.19 -2.80
CA ARG A 63 1.37 -14.64 -2.65
C ARG A 63 0.09 -15.42 -2.82
N GLU A 64 -1.01 -14.97 -2.23
CA GLU A 64 -2.28 -15.63 -2.39
C GLU A 64 -2.75 -15.59 -3.85
N ILE A 65 -2.57 -14.45 -4.54
CA ILE A 65 -2.85 -14.34 -5.98
C ILE A 65 -1.99 -15.33 -6.77
N GLU A 66 -0.72 -15.46 -6.41
CA GLU A 66 0.22 -16.38 -7.05
C GLU A 66 -0.17 -17.85 -6.80
N GLN A 67 -0.59 -18.21 -5.59
CA GLN A 67 -1.09 -19.53 -5.25
C GLN A 67 -2.35 -19.88 -6.05
N GLN A 68 -3.31 -18.96 -6.14
CA GLN A 68 -4.53 -19.13 -6.93
C GLN A 68 -4.21 -19.32 -8.42
N ARG A 69 -3.29 -18.50 -8.95
CA ARG A 69 -2.81 -18.60 -10.34
C ARG A 69 -2.18 -19.96 -10.62
N TRP A 70 -1.32 -20.44 -9.73
CA TRP A 70 -0.64 -21.73 -9.90
C TRP A 70 -1.56 -22.94 -9.69
N ALA A 71 -2.57 -22.83 -8.83
CA ALA A 71 -3.57 -23.88 -8.67
C ALA A 71 -4.29 -24.17 -10.00
N VAL A 72 -4.69 -23.12 -10.73
CA VAL A 72 -5.30 -23.26 -12.07
C VAL A 72 -4.29 -23.70 -13.12
N ALA A 73 -3.04 -23.23 -13.04
CA ALA A 73 -2.01 -23.61 -14.02
C ALA A 73 -1.63 -25.10 -13.95
N HIS A 74 -1.68 -25.71 -12.76
CA HIS A 74 -1.39 -27.13 -12.56
C HIS A 74 -2.61 -28.05 -12.66
N ASP A 75 -3.80 -27.48 -12.79
CA ASP A 75 -5.01 -28.25 -13.01
C ASP A 75 -4.93 -28.95 -14.38
N ARG A 76 -5.00 -30.28 -14.36
CA ARG A 76 -4.90 -31.13 -15.55
C ARG A 76 -6.13 -30.99 -16.44
N ASP A 77 -7.26 -30.64 -15.86
CA ASP A 77 -8.53 -30.51 -16.55
C ASP A 77 -8.74 -29.07 -17.09
N ALA A 78 -7.93 -28.11 -16.62
CA ALA A 78 -7.99 -26.74 -17.10
C ALA A 78 -7.55 -26.61 -18.56
N THR A 79 -8.40 -25.98 -19.34
CA THR A 79 -8.15 -25.62 -20.74
C THR A 79 -7.06 -24.56 -20.85
N LYS A 80 -6.46 -24.44 -22.04
CA LYS A 80 -5.49 -23.37 -22.34
C LYS A 80 -6.07 -21.97 -22.06
N GLY A 81 -7.35 -21.77 -22.38
CA GLY A 81 -8.05 -20.49 -22.19
C GLY A 81 -8.21 -20.12 -20.71
N GLU A 82 -8.54 -21.08 -19.85
CA GLU A 82 -8.67 -20.87 -18.41
C GLU A 82 -7.33 -20.51 -17.75
N ARG A 83 -6.24 -21.17 -18.17
CA ARG A 83 -4.89 -20.84 -17.70
C ARG A 83 -4.49 -19.41 -18.10
N GLU A 84 -4.73 -19.03 -19.36
CA GLU A 84 -4.43 -17.68 -19.84
C GLU A 84 -5.28 -16.61 -19.14
N TYR A 85 -6.56 -16.91 -18.89
CA TYR A 85 -7.43 -16.05 -18.08
C TYR A 85 -6.89 -15.90 -16.66
N ALA A 86 -6.51 -17.00 -15.98
CA ALA A 86 -5.94 -16.96 -14.64
C ALA A 86 -4.66 -16.12 -14.55
N HIS A 87 -3.80 -16.17 -15.57
CA HIS A 87 -2.61 -15.31 -15.63
C HIS A 87 -2.96 -13.82 -15.77
N ARG A 88 -3.92 -13.48 -16.64
CA ARG A 88 -4.40 -12.09 -16.83
C ARG A 88 -5.08 -11.56 -15.58
N GLU A 89 -5.95 -12.36 -14.97
CA GLU A 89 -6.66 -12.01 -13.75
C GLU A 89 -5.69 -11.80 -12.58
N ALA A 90 -4.72 -12.70 -12.41
CA ALA A 90 -3.66 -12.53 -11.40
C ALA A 90 -2.80 -11.29 -11.62
N ALA A 91 -2.55 -10.88 -12.87
CA ALA A 91 -1.84 -9.63 -13.16
C ALA A 91 -2.69 -8.40 -12.80
N SER A 92 -3.99 -8.42 -13.12
CA SER A 92 -4.94 -7.36 -12.76
C SER A 92 -5.04 -7.18 -11.24
N GLN A 93 -5.27 -8.27 -10.51
CA GLN A 93 -5.39 -8.25 -9.05
C GLN A 93 -4.10 -7.76 -8.37
N ARG A 94 -2.92 -8.15 -8.88
CA ARG A 94 -1.64 -7.65 -8.35
C ARG A 94 -1.49 -6.15 -8.52
N ARG A 95 -1.77 -5.63 -9.71
CA ARG A 95 -1.72 -4.18 -9.99
C ARG A 95 -2.69 -3.41 -9.11
N TYR A 96 -3.92 -3.91 -8.96
CA TYR A 96 -4.93 -3.30 -8.10
C TYR A 96 -4.45 -3.26 -6.64
N SER A 97 -4.03 -4.41 -6.10
CA SER A 97 -3.61 -4.54 -4.71
C SER A 97 -2.42 -3.63 -4.37
N TRP A 98 -1.37 -3.63 -5.21
CA TRP A 98 -0.22 -2.74 -5.02
C TRP A 98 -0.60 -1.27 -5.08
N THR A 99 -1.45 -0.89 -6.04
CA THR A 99 -1.93 0.48 -6.17
C THR A 99 -2.65 0.91 -4.90
N VAL A 100 -3.61 0.12 -4.43
CA VAL A 100 -4.44 0.49 -3.28
C VAL A 100 -3.63 0.56 -1.98
N PHE A 101 -2.74 -0.41 -1.74
CA PHE A 101 -1.91 -0.41 -0.53
C PHE A 101 -0.83 0.68 -0.56
N LEU A 102 -0.34 1.10 -1.72
CA LEU A 102 0.58 2.22 -1.83
C LEU A 102 -0.14 3.58 -1.73
N LEU A 103 -1.32 3.70 -2.35
CA LEU A 103 -2.08 4.96 -2.40
C LEU A 103 -2.51 5.41 -1.00
N ALA A 104 -2.88 4.47 -0.12
CA ALA A 104 -3.34 4.79 1.23
C ALA A 104 -2.32 5.61 2.05
N PRO A 105 -1.09 5.13 2.32
CA PRO A 105 -0.12 5.92 3.07
C PRO A 105 0.37 7.16 2.31
N LEU A 106 0.37 7.16 0.97
CA LEU A 106 0.68 8.36 0.19
C LEU A 106 -0.36 9.46 0.40
N ALA A 107 -1.65 9.12 0.40
CA ALA A 107 -2.72 10.08 0.65
C ALA A 107 -2.69 10.62 2.09
N VAL A 108 -2.33 9.78 3.07
CA VAL A 108 -2.11 10.22 4.45
C VAL A 108 -0.91 11.17 4.52
N GLY A 109 0.19 10.83 3.85
CA GLY A 109 1.35 11.71 3.73
C GLY A 109 0.97 13.07 3.12
N TYR A 110 0.26 13.06 1.99
CA TYR A 110 -0.24 14.26 1.33
C TYR A 110 -1.06 15.15 2.28
N TRP A 111 -2.00 14.57 3.04
CA TRP A 111 -2.75 15.34 4.03
C TRP A 111 -1.87 15.92 5.13
N MET A 112 -0.97 15.11 5.70
CA MET A 112 -0.07 15.55 6.76
C MET A 112 0.91 16.63 6.31
N ALA A 113 1.32 16.65 5.04
CA ALA A 113 2.20 17.69 4.52
C ALA A 113 1.60 19.10 4.73
N TYR A 114 0.29 19.27 4.51
CA TYR A 114 -0.39 20.55 4.76
C TYR A 114 -0.67 20.84 6.23
N VAL A 115 -0.83 19.81 7.07
CA VAL A 115 -1.04 20.01 8.52
C VAL A 115 0.22 20.54 9.19
N PHE A 116 1.41 20.21 8.65
CA PHE A 116 2.72 20.56 9.19
C PHE A 116 3.50 21.54 8.29
N GLU A 117 2.84 22.17 7.31
CA GLU A 117 3.48 23.12 6.41
C GLU A 117 3.95 24.35 7.18
N THR A 118 5.26 24.63 7.12
CA THR A 118 5.86 25.86 7.66
C THR A 118 6.39 26.72 6.50
N PRO A 119 6.03 28.02 6.42
CA PRO A 119 6.28 28.85 5.22
C PRO A 119 7.75 29.06 4.81
N ASP A 120 8.73 28.89 5.71
CA ASP A 120 10.05 29.51 5.54
C ASP A 120 11.28 28.58 5.47
N ALA A 121 11.10 27.26 5.30
CA ALA A 121 12.25 26.36 5.14
C ALA A 121 11.93 25.12 4.30
N ILE A 122 12.89 24.68 3.48
CA ILE A 122 12.94 23.29 2.98
C ILE A 122 12.96 22.42 4.23
N THR A 123 11.80 21.88 4.58
CA THR A 123 11.55 21.24 5.86
C THR A 123 11.41 19.74 5.65
N LEU A 124 11.49 18.96 6.72
CA LEU A 124 11.22 17.52 6.67
C LEU A 124 9.90 17.21 5.91
N SER A 125 8.94 18.13 5.92
CA SER A 125 7.71 18.14 5.10
C SER A 125 7.92 17.81 3.62
N ASP A 126 9.05 18.21 3.00
CA ASP A 126 9.36 17.92 1.60
C ASP A 126 9.64 16.43 1.34
N PHE A 127 9.99 15.67 2.38
CA PHE A 127 10.22 14.22 2.32
C PHE A 127 9.01 13.38 2.73
N VAL A 128 7.85 14.02 2.97
CA VAL A 128 6.62 13.34 3.38
C VAL A 128 6.05 12.46 2.26
N LEU A 129 6.40 12.70 1.00
CA LEU A 129 6.08 11.79 -0.11
C LEU A 129 7.12 10.68 -0.30
N VAL A 130 8.38 10.90 0.07
CA VAL A 130 9.45 9.91 -0.04
C VAL A 130 9.32 8.84 1.05
N THR A 131 8.95 9.24 2.26
CA THR A 131 8.87 8.37 3.44
C THR A 131 7.87 7.21 3.25
N PRO A 132 6.64 7.45 2.75
CA PRO A 132 5.70 6.39 2.46
C PRO A 132 6.19 5.43 1.38
N VAL A 133 6.88 5.93 0.36
CA VAL A 133 7.42 5.09 -0.72
C VAL A 133 8.52 4.18 -0.20
N ALA A 134 9.48 4.74 0.55
CA ALA A 134 10.58 3.98 1.15
C ALA A 134 10.07 2.90 2.12
N GLY A 135 9.14 3.26 3.01
CA GLY A 135 8.51 2.31 3.93
C GLY A 135 7.80 1.19 3.18
N PHE A 136 7.07 1.52 2.10
CA PHE A 136 6.30 0.55 1.34
C PHE A 136 7.20 -0.46 0.62
N PHE A 137 8.26 0.00 -0.05
CA PHE A 137 9.19 -0.91 -0.71
C PHE A 137 10.00 -1.74 0.29
N LEU A 138 10.37 -1.19 1.45
CA LEU A 138 10.98 -1.99 2.51
C LEU A 138 9.99 -3.04 3.04
N GLY A 139 8.71 -2.67 3.20
CA GLY A 139 7.64 -3.60 3.58
C GLY A 139 7.44 -4.72 2.56
N LEU A 140 7.48 -4.40 1.26
CA LEU A 140 7.46 -5.40 0.18
C LEU A 140 8.68 -6.31 0.24
N TYR A 141 9.87 -5.76 0.47
CA TYR A 141 11.11 -6.52 0.56
C TYR A 141 11.12 -7.46 1.78
N VAL A 142 10.86 -6.92 2.97
CA VAL A 142 10.81 -7.69 4.23
C VAL A 142 9.67 -8.70 4.17
N GLY A 143 8.48 -8.30 3.72
CA GLY A 143 7.35 -9.18 3.52
C GLY A 143 7.68 -10.31 2.53
N GLY A 144 8.40 -9.99 1.44
CA GLY A 144 8.94 -10.90 0.44
C GLY A 144 9.96 -11.90 0.98
N MET A 145 10.88 -11.42 1.83
CA MET A 145 11.97 -12.19 2.43
C MET A 145 11.50 -13.09 3.57
N LEU A 146 10.61 -12.62 4.44
CA LEU A 146 10.18 -13.38 5.62
C LEU A 146 9.25 -14.55 5.29
N TRP A 147 8.58 -14.52 4.16
CA TRP A 147 7.59 -15.54 3.79
C TRP A 147 7.77 -16.07 2.37
N PRO A 148 9.00 -16.31 1.88
CA PRO A 148 9.31 -16.49 0.46
C PRO A 148 8.25 -17.36 -0.22
N ALA A 149 7.76 -16.91 -1.39
CA ALA A 149 6.70 -17.61 -2.10
C ALA A 149 7.17 -19.05 -2.33
N ARG A 150 6.73 -19.97 -1.46
CA ARG A 150 6.92 -21.39 -1.67
C ARG A 150 6.09 -21.68 -2.90
N GLY A 151 6.77 -21.79 -4.04
CA GLY A 151 6.17 -22.41 -5.19
C GLY A 151 5.61 -23.75 -4.76
N ALA A 152 4.61 -24.26 -5.48
CA ALA A 152 4.16 -25.63 -5.40
C ALA A 152 5.26 -26.64 -5.86
N TYR A 153 6.50 -26.40 -5.46
CA TYR A 153 7.75 -27.10 -5.75
C TYR A 153 8.31 -27.74 -4.48
N ASP A 154 7.46 -28.10 -3.52
CA ASP A 154 7.76 -29.26 -2.68
C ASP A 154 7.16 -30.46 -3.43
N PRO A 155 7.90 -31.14 -4.33
CA PRO A 155 7.52 -32.50 -4.69
C PRO A 155 7.50 -33.35 -3.40
N PRO A 156 6.60 -34.35 -3.30
CA PRO A 156 6.57 -35.26 -2.17
C PRO A 156 7.90 -35.98 -1.94
#